data_AF-A0A7V1NBD4-F1
#
_entry.id   AF-A0A7V1NBD4-F1
#
_cell.length_a   1.000
_cell.length_b   1.000
_cell.length_c   1.000
_cell.angle_alpha   90.00
_cell.angle_beta   90.00
_cell.angle_gamma   90.00
#
_symmetry.space_group_name_H-M   'P 1'
#
loop_
_entity.id
_entity.type
_entity.pdbx_description
1 polymer ?
#
loop_
_entity_poly.entity_id
_entity_poly.type
_entity_poly.pdbx_seq_one_letter_code
_entity_poly.pdbx_strand_id
1 'polypeptide(L)'
;MDLILNGVPRSIDASECANLAELVVAAERLDAGGGHVVTGVEIDGERLTPEELGTLEDRSLDGIGKIEIERRPTLEVARSVLRQGADYADRIVAAIGETVGHYRSGRSDLANELLAEVTDSMTVLTGITYSVSAVLVEESKALARLQGEIFPWLEEMIGAQTDEDPLRIGDLLEYEIAPRILAWGEMMRNYDAGAPVTPGQDEERVSN
;
A
#
# COMPACT_ATOMS: atom_id res chain seq x y z
N MET A 1 32.76 -14.22 8.82
CA MET A 1 31.66 -13.43 8.27
C MET A 1 31.14 -12.53 9.37
N ASP A 2 31.18 -11.23 9.14
CA ASP A 2 30.66 -10.23 10.08
C ASP A 2 29.23 -9.86 9.70
N LEU A 3 28.28 -10.03 10.63
CA LEU A 3 26.89 -9.61 10.43
C LEU A 3 26.63 -8.29 11.15
N ILE A 4 26.10 -7.32 10.42
CA ILE A 4 25.69 -6.01 10.92
C ILE A 4 24.18 -5.87 10.71
N LEU A 5 23.43 -5.63 11.77
CA LEU A 5 21.99 -5.35 11.70
C LEU A 5 21.76 -3.89 12.05
N ASN A 6 21.19 -3.11 11.12
CA ASN A 6 20.92 -1.68 11.30
C ASN A 6 22.16 -0.90 11.80
N GLY A 7 23.33 -1.16 11.22
CA GLY A 7 24.61 -0.54 11.61
C GLY A 7 25.23 -1.08 12.90
N VAL A 8 24.61 -2.05 13.58
CA VAL A 8 25.13 -2.64 14.83
C VAL A 8 25.66 -4.05 14.60
N PRO A 9 26.92 -4.35 14.96
CA PRO A 9 27.44 -5.71 14.90
C PRO A 9 26.60 -6.68 15.75
N ARG A 10 26.28 -7.84 15.16
CA ARG A 10 25.50 -8.90 15.81
C ARG A 10 26.19 -10.23 15.60
N SER A 11 26.17 -11.04 16.66
CA SER A 11 26.58 -12.43 16.57
C SER A 11 25.34 -13.26 16.24
N ILE A 12 25.35 -13.93 15.10
CA ILE A 12 24.38 -14.97 14.76
C ILE A 12 25.15 -16.26 14.51
N ASP A 13 24.56 -17.39 14.87
CA ASP A 13 25.09 -18.67 14.43
C ASP A 13 24.65 -18.91 12.98
N ALA A 14 25.48 -18.49 12.03
CA ALA A 14 25.24 -18.70 10.62
C ALA A 14 25.56 -20.13 10.16
N SER A 15 26.08 -21.00 11.04
CA SER A 15 26.44 -22.38 10.66
C SER A 15 25.22 -23.25 10.37
N GLU A 16 24.04 -22.86 10.86
CA GLU A 16 22.75 -23.50 10.56
C GLU A 16 22.07 -22.93 9.31
N CYS A 17 22.63 -21.88 8.68
CA CYS A 17 22.07 -21.28 7.48
C CYS A 17 22.74 -21.87 6.23
N ALA A 18 21.96 -22.50 5.36
CA ALA A 18 22.44 -23.06 4.10
C ALA A 18 22.76 -21.98 3.05
N ASN A 19 22.06 -20.85 3.10
CA ASN A 19 22.17 -19.76 2.12
C ASN A 19 21.83 -18.41 2.75
N LEU A 20 21.93 -17.36 1.93
CA LEU A 20 21.66 -16.00 2.34
C LEU A 20 20.18 -15.75 2.71
N ALA A 21 19.24 -16.47 2.10
CA ALA A 21 17.82 -16.36 2.45
C ALA A 21 17.55 -16.84 3.89
N GLU A 22 18.12 -17.98 4.30
CA GLU A 22 17.98 -18.48 5.66
C GLU A 22 18.63 -17.55 6.69
N LEU A 23 19.79 -16.96 6.35
CA LEU A 23 20.44 -15.96 7.20
C LEU A 23 19.58 -14.71 7.38
N VAL A 24 18.94 -14.23 6.30
CA VAL A 24 18.00 -13.09 6.35
C VAL A 24 16.82 -13.41 7.26
N VAL A 25 16.21 -14.60 7.12
CA VAL A 25 15.10 -15.04 7.98
C VAL A 25 15.53 -15.13 9.45
N ALA A 26 16.73 -15.64 9.71
CA ALA A 26 17.28 -15.70 11.06
C ALA A 26 17.53 -14.28 11.62
N ALA A 27 18.00 -13.35 10.78
CA ALA A 27 18.19 -11.95 11.14
C ALA A 27 16.88 -11.22 11.45
N GLU A 28 15.77 -11.53 10.78
CA GLU A 28 14.45 -10.96 11.11
C GLU A 28 13.97 -11.35 12.51
N ARG A 29 14.41 -12.51 13.02
CA ARG A 29 13.97 -13.09 14.31
C ARG A 29 14.84 -12.72 15.50
N LEU A 30 15.98 -12.07 15.28
CA LEU A 30 17.00 -11.84 16.32
C LEU A 30 16.57 -10.88 17.45
N ASP A 31 15.58 -10.00 17.23
CA ASP A 31 15.13 -9.07 18.26
C ASP A 31 13.81 -9.57 18.89
N ALA A 32 13.76 -9.59 20.22
CA ALA A 32 12.54 -9.90 20.97
C ALA A 32 11.57 -8.71 20.90
N GLY A 33 10.76 -8.63 19.85
CA GLY A 33 9.81 -7.54 19.68
C GLY A 33 9.20 -7.47 18.29
N GLY A 34 8.23 -8.34 18.00
CA GLY A 34 7.45 -8.30 16.77
C GLY A 34 8.22 -8.65 15.49
N GLY A 35 7.48 -8.81 14.40
CA GLY A 35 8.07 -9.05 13.08
C GLY A 35 8.89 -7.84 12.61
N HIS A 36 10.00 -8.13 11.94
CA HIS A 36 10.76 -7.16 11.16
C HIS A 36 10.71 -7.58 9.70
N VAL A 37 10.83 -6.60 8.80
CA VAL A 37 11.01 -6.85 7.36
C VAL A 37 12.36 -6.30 6.96
N VAL A 38 13.13 -7.08 6.22
CA VAL A 38 14.36 -6.61 5.60
C VAL A 38 14.06 -5.59 4.50
N THR A 39 14.66 -4.41 4.60
CA THR A 39 14.54 -3.31 3.63
C THR A 39 15.82 -3.09 2.84
N GLY A 40 16.88 -3.83 3.14
CA GLY A 40 18.13 -3.78 2.41
C GLY A 40 19.10 -4.86 2.86
N VAL A 41 19.89 -5.35 1.91
CA VAL A 41 21.00 -6.25 2.17
C VAL A 41 22.21 -5.72 1.39
N GLU A 42 23.34 -5.62 2.06
CA GLU A 42 24.63 -5.28 1.49
C GLU A 42 25.62 -6.41 1.78
N ILE A 43 26.36 -6.83 0.76
CA ILE A 43 27.38 -7.87 0.84
C ILE A 43 28.71 -7.24 0.45
N ASP A 44 29.70 -7.30 1.35
CA ASP A 44 31.06 -6.81 1.10
C ASP A 44 31.15 -5.36 0.55
N GLY A 45 30.18 -4.51 0.91
CA GLY A 45 30.12 -3.11 0.46
C GLY A 45 29.17 -2.86 -0.73
N GLU A 46 28.60 -3.90 -1.32
CA GLU A 46 27.70 -3.80 -2.47
C GLU A 46 26.25 -4.07 -2.06
N ARG A 47 25.39 -3.06 -2.25
CA ARG A 47 23.96 -3.17 -1.93
C ARG A 47 23.23 -3.91 -3.03
N LEU A 48 22.46 -4.92 -2.62
CA LEU A 48 21.66 -5.72 -3.53
C LEU A 48 20.46 -4.94 -4.08
N THR A 49 20.14 -5.17 -5.35
CA THR A 49 18.91 -4.66 -5.97
C THR A 49 17.69 -5.51 -5.56
N PRO A 50 16.46 -5.01 -5.77
CA PRO A 50 15.24 -5.78 -5.51
C PRO A 50 15.19 -7.13 -6.26
N GLU A 51 15.68 -7.19 -7.49
CA GLU A 51 15.76 -8.43 -8.27
C GLU A 51 16.72 -9.42 -7.64
N GLU A 52 17.86 -8.94 -7.14
CA GLU A 52 18.86 -9.77 -6.48
C GLU A 52 18.37 -10.31 -5.13
N LEU A 53 17.57 -9.52 -4.39
CA LEU A 53 16.88 -9.97 -3.19
C LEU A 53 15.89 -11.12 -3.48
N GLY A 54 15.38 -11.23 -4.71
CA GLY A 54 14.55 -12.36 -5.14
C GLY A 54 15.33 -13.66 -5.36
N THR A 55 16.67 -13.60 -5.35
CA THR A 55 17.56 -14.75 -5.67
C THR A 55 18.44 -15.17 -4.49
N LEU A 56 18.08 -14.77 -3.27
CA LEU A 56 18.90 -15.03 -2.07
C LEU A 56 19.05 -16.52 -1.75
N GLU A 57 18.08 -17.35 -2.15
CA GLU A 57 18.12 -18.80 -1.93
C GLU A 57 19.25 -19.48 -2.73
N ASP A 58 19.63 -18.89 -3.87
CA ASP A 58 20.69 -19.39 -4.74
C ASP A 58 22.09 -18.92 -4.31
N ARG A 59 22.17 -17.97 -3.37
CA ARG A 59 23.43 -17.36 -2.93
C ARG A 59 24.00 -18.10 -1.71
N SER A 60 25.13 -18.77 -1.92
CA SER A 60 25.92 -19.37 -0.84
C SER A 60 26.51 -18.29 0.09
N LEU A 61 26.72 -18.64 1.36
CA LEU A 61 27.43 -17.82 2.34
C LEU A 61 28.96 -17.93 2.21
N ASP A 62 29.46 -18.87 1.39
CA ASP A 62 30.89 -19.11 1.23
C ASP A 62 31.60 -17.91 0.61
N GLY A 63 32.71 -17.51 1.24
CA GLY A 63 33.56 -16.42 0.74
C GLY A 63 33.05 -15.01 1.08
N ILE A 64 31.88 -14.89 1.73
CA ILE A 64 31.36 -13.60 2.16
C ILE A 64 32.10 -13.10 3.41
N GLY A 65 32.70 -11.91 3.30
CA GLY A 65 33.42 -11.27 4.40
C GLY A 65 32.48 -10.58 5.39
N LYS A 66 31.61 -9.70 4.87
CA LYS A 66 30.72 -8.83 5.62
C LYS A 66 29.32 -8.85 5.01
N ILE A 67 28.30 -8.94 5.86
CA ILE A 67 26.89 -8.75 5.49
C ILE A 67 26.29 -7.68 6.38
N GLU A 68 25.62 -6.72 5.76
CA GLU A 68 24.85 -5.70 6.45
C GLU A 68 23.38 -5.78 6.03
N ILE A 69 22.51 -5.94 7.02
CA ILE A 69 21.07 -6.09 6.82
C ILE A 69 20.39 -4.90 7.48
N GLU A 70 19.67 -4.14 6.67
CA GLU A 70 18.73 -3.13 7.14
C GLU A 70 17.36 -3.77 7.29
N ARG A 71 16.77 -3.61 8.47
CA ARG A 71 15.43 -4.11 8.78
C ARG A 71 14.64 -3.06 9.54
N ARG A 72 13.33 -3.03 9.28
CA ARG A 72 12.39 -2.14 9.97
C ARG A 72 11.27 -2.97 10.60
N PRO A 73 10.66 -2.49 11.70
CA PRO A 73 9.49 -3.14 12.26
C PRO A 73 8.40 -3.28 11.20
N THR A 74 7.81 -4.47 11.06
CA THR A 74 6.78 -4.74 10.03
C THR A 74 5.62 -3.74 10.12
N LEU A 75 5.22 -3.38 11.33
CA LEU A 75 4.17 -2.39 11.59
C LEU A 75 4.53 -1.00 11.05
N GLU A 76 5.78 -0.58 11.19
CA GLU A 76 6.26 0.71 10.69
C GLU A 76 6.27 0.73 9.15
N VAL A 77 6.67 -0.38 8.53
CA VAL A 77 6.63 -0.55 7.07
C VAL A 77 5.19 -0.50 6.57
N ALA A 78 4.26 -1.24 7.20
CA ALA A 78 2.85 -1.22 6.83
C ALA A 78 2.22 0.18 6.93
N ARG A 79 2.55 0.94 7.98
CA ARG A 79 2.12 2.35 8.11
C ARG A 79 2.72 3.25 7.04
N SER A 80 3.99 3.06 6.70
CA SER A 80 4.62 3.77 5.59
C SER A 80 3.94 3.49 4.26
N VAL A 81 3.48 2.25 4.02
CA VAL A 81 2.72 1.88 2.83
C VAL A 81 1.36 2.58 2.80
N LEU A 82 0.64 2.65 3.94
CA LEU A 82 -0.61 3.41 4.03
C LEU A 82 -0.40 4.91 3.74
N ARG A 83 0.69 5.51 4.24
CA ARG A 83 1.03 6.91 3.94
C ARG A 83 1.20 7.15 2.44
N GLN A 84 1.94 6.28 1.76
CA GLN A 84 2.10 6.33 0.30
C GLN A 84 0.77 6.11 -0.42
N GLY A 85 -0.08 5.22 0.10
CA GLY A 85 -1.43 5.01 -0.40
C GLY A 85 -2.32 6.25 -0.30
N ALA A 86 -2.19 7.04 0.77
CA ALA A 86 -2.91 8.28 0.92
C ALA A 86 -2.50 9.34 -0.11
N ASP A 87 -1.19 9.53 -0.31
CA ASP A 87 -0.68 10.43 -1.35
C ASP A 87 -1.13 9.98 -2.74
N TYR A 88 -1.24 8.65 -2.94
CA TYR A 88 -1.74 8.07 -4.18
C TYR A 88 -3.25 8.31 -4.38
N ALA A 89 -4.05 8.24 -3.32
CA ALA A 89 -5.47 8.59 -3.36
C ALA A 89 -5.69 10.06 -3.79
N ASP A 90 -4.89 11.00 -3.27
CA ASP A 90 -4.96 12.41 -3.67
C ASP A 90 -4.66 12.59 -5.17
N ARG A 91 -3.71 11.81 -5.71
CA ARG A 91 -3.41 11.80 -7.15
C ARG A 91 -4.57 11.29 -7.99
N ILE A 92 -5.28 10.27 -7.53
CA ILE A 92 -6.48 9.75 -8.21
C ILE A 92 -7.58 10.82 -8.22
N VAL A 93 -7.81 11.50 -7.10
CA VAL A 93 -8.80 12.59 -7.02
C VAL A 93 -8.47 13.73 -7.98
N ALA A 94 -7.19 14.11 -8.09
CA ALA A 94 -6.75 15.11 -9.05
C ALA A 94 -7.01 14.66 -10.51
N ALA A 95 -6.68 13.42 -10.84
CA ALA A 95 -6.94 12.85 -12.16
C ALA A 95 -8.44 12.79 -12.49
N ILE A 96 -9.28 12.46 -11.51
CA ILE A 96 -10.75 12.54 -11.64
C ILE A 96 -11.18 13.97 -12.00
N GLY A 97 -10.65 14.98 -11.30
CA GLY A 97 -10.95 16.39 -11.60
C GLY A 97 -10.60 16.78 -13.04
N GLU A 98 -9.46 16.30 -13.56
CA GLU A 98 -9.07 16.50 -14.95
C GLU A 98 -10.05 15.80 -15.92
N THR A 99 -10.34 14.52 -15.69
CA THR A 99 -11.31 13.72 -16.47
C THR A 99 -12.68 14.39 -16.56
N VAL A 100 -13.22 14.86 -15.43
CA VAL A 100 -14.50 15.58 -15.37
C VAL A 100 -14.43 16.90 -16.17
N GLY A 101 -13.32 17.63 -16.08
CA GLY A 101 -13.08 18.82 -16.88
C GLY A 101 -13.12 18.54 -18.39
N HIS A 102 -12.60 17.39 -18.82
CA HIS A 102 -12.65 16.96 -20.21
C HIS A 102 -14.08 16.63 -20.66
N TYR A 103 -14.86 15.86 -19.90
CA TYR A 103 -16.27 15.61 -20.19
C TYR A 103 -17.08 16.90 -20.31
N ARG A 104 -16.93 17.84 -19.36
CA ARG A 104 -17.63 19.14 -19.38
C ARG A 104 -17.27 20.02 -20.57
N SER A 105 -16.05 19.88 -21.09
CA SER A 105 -15.58 20.60 -22.27
C SER A 105 -15.95 19.92 -23.60
N GLY A 106 -16.69 18.82 -23.57
CA GLY A 106 -17.06 18.04 -24.76
C GLY A 106 -15.91 17.23 -25.36
N ARG A 107 -14.81 17.04 -24.63
CA ARG A 107 -13.63 16.26 -25.06
C ARG A 107 -13.74 14.82 -24.56
N SER A 108 -14.83 14.13 -24.91
CA SER A 108 -15.15 12.80 -24.38
C SER A 108 -14.12 11.72 -24.72
N ASP A 109 -13.48 11.78 -25.90
CA ASP A 109 -12.45 10.81 -26.28
C ASP A 109 -11.27 10.82 -25.29
N LEU A 110 -10.73 12.01 -25.02
CA LEU A 110 -9.65 12.21 -24.06
C LEU A 110 -10.10 11.93 -22.62
N ALA A 111 -11.34 12.27 -22.27
CA ALA A 111 -11.89 11.93 -20.96
C ALA A 111 -11.97 10.42 -20.75
N ASN A 112 -12.34 9.64 -21.78
CA ASN A 112 -12.42 8.18 -21.72
C ASN A 112 -11.03 7.54 -21.56
N GLU A 113 -9.99 8.08 -22.21
CA GLU A 113 -8.60 7.65 -22.01
C GLU A 113 -8.16 7.86 -20.56
N LEU A 114 -8.38 9.06 -20.01
CA LEU A 114 -8.05 9.36 -18.62
C LEU A 114 -8.91 8.56 -17.63
N LEU A 115 -10.17 8.28 -17.95
CA LEU A 115 -11.03 7.44 -17.13
C LEU A 115 -10.48 6.02 -16.99
N ALA A 116 -9.93 5.44 -18.06
CA ALA A 116 -9.26 4.14 -17.99
C ALA A 116 -8.07 4.18 -17.00
N GLU A 117 -7.24 5.23 -17.07
CA GLU A 117 -6.13 5.41 -16.13
C GLU A 117 -6.58 5.59 -14.67
N VAL A 118 -7.71 6.28 -14.45
CA VAL A 118 -8.34 6.40 -13.12
C VAL A 118 -8.76 5.02 -12.61
N THR A 119 -9.41 4.20 -13.43
CA THR A 119 -9.85 2.86 -13.03
C THR A 119 -8.68 1.91 -12.72
N ASP A 120 -7.60 2.00 -13.49
CA ASP A 120 -6.37 1.25 -13.22
C ASP A 120 -5.74 1.71 -11.90
N SER A 121 -5.72 3.02 -11.65
CA SER A 121 -5.19 3.56 -10.41
C SER A 121 -6.01 3.15 -9.19
N MET A 122 -7.33 3.05 -9.32
CA MET A 122 -8.18 2.50 -8.25
C MET A 122 -7.81 1.04 -7.93
N THR A 123 -7.50 0.23 -8.96
CA THR A 123 -7.03 -1.14 -8.76
C THR A 123 -5.72 -1.16 -7.97
N VAL A 124 -4.77 -0.27 -8.28
CA VAL A 124 -3.52 -0.14 -7.51
C VAL A 124 -3.80 0.23 -6.05
N LEU A 125 -4.71 1.18 -5.80
CA LEU A 125 -5.08 1.59 -4.44
C LEU A 125 -5.68 0.43 -3.61
N THR A 126 -6.51 -0.41 -4.24
CA THR A 126 -7.03 -1.63 -3.59
C THR A 126 -5.90 -2.61 -3.25
N GLY A 127 -4.91 -2.75 -4.14
CA GLY A 127 -3.73 -3.59 -3.92
C GLY A 127 -2.88 -3.10 -2.75
N ILE A 128 -2.71 -1.79 -2.61
CA ILE A 128 -2.01 -1.17 -1.46
C ILE A 128 -2.70 -1.54 -0.15
N THR A 129 -4.03 -1.38 -0.07
CA THR A 129 -4.81 -1.73 1.12
C THR A 129 -4.72 -3.22 1.44
N TYR A 130 -4.79 -4.07 0.42
CA TYR A 130 -4.66 -5.51 0.58
C TYR A 130 -3.28 -5.92 1.10
N SER A 131 -2.21 -5.28 0.61
CA SER A 131 -0.82 -5.62 0.97
C SER A 131 -0.51 -5.49 2.46
N VAL A 132 -1.21 -4.60 3.17
CA VAL A 132 -1.01 -4.37 4.60
C VAL A 132 -2.00 -5.13 5.49
N SER A 133 -2.95 -5.86 4.91
CA SER A 133 -4.10 -6.46 5.62
C SER A 133 -3.72 -7.51 6.67
N ALA A 134 -2.63 -8.24 6.46
CA ALA A 134 -2.13 -9.22 7.43
C ALA A 134 -1.52 -8.57 8.68
N VAL A 135 -1.05 -7.32 8.56
CA VAL A 135 -0.35 -6.59 9.62
C VAL A 135 -1.30 -5.64 10.35
N LEU A 136 -2.19 -4.98 9.60
CA LEU A 136 -3.11 -3.95 10.07
C LEU A 136 -4.56 -4.43 9.89
N VAL A 137 -4.95 -5.47 10.63
CA VAL A 137 -6.20 -6.22 10.37
C VAL A 137 -7.45 -5.35 10.54
N GLU A 138 -7.56 -4.60 11.64
CA GLU A 138 -8.77 -3.81 11.92
C GLU A 138 -8.84 -2.56 11.05
N GLU A 139 -7.70 -1.91 10.81
CA GLU A 139 -7.56 -0.79 9.90
C GLU A 139 -7.95 -1.19 8.48
N SER A 140 -7.48 -2.36 8.01
CA SER A 140 -7.79 -2.86 6.68
C SER A 140 -9.26 -3.23 6.51
N LYS A 141 -9.94 -3.69 7.57
CA LYS A 141 -11.40 -3.89 7.55
C LYS A 141 -12.14 -2.57 7.38
N ALA A 142 -11.72 -1.51 8.05
CA ALA A 142 -12.34 -0.19 7.90
C ALA A 142 -12.11 0.39 6.50
N LEU A 143 -10.88 0.26 5.96
CA LEU A 143 -10.57 0.65 4.58
C LEU A 143 -11.38 -0.15 3.56
N ALA A 144 -11.56 -1.46 3.79
CA ALA A 144 -12.39 -2.31 2.92
C ALA A 144 -13.88 -1.93 2.93
N ARG A 145 -14.39 -1.35 4.04
CA ARG A 145 -15.76 -0.81 4.06
C ARG A 145 -15.90 0.40 3.15
N LEU A 146 -14.96 1.35 3.21
CA LEU A 146 -14.94 2.50 2.30
C LEU A 146 -14.82 2.08 0.84
N GLN A 147 -13.99 1.06 0.56
CA GLN A 147 -13.93 0.47 -0.78
C GLN A 147 -15.30 -0.07 -1.23
N GLY A 148 -16.04 -0.74 -0.32
CA GLY A 148 -17.39 -1.23 -0.60
C GLY A 148 -18.40 -0.13 -0.89
N GLU A 149 -18.24 1.06 -0.31
CA GLU A 149 -19.11 2.22 -0.57
C GLU A 149 -18.92 2.82 -1.97
N ILE A 150 -17.78 2.56 -2.63
CA ILE A 150 -17.50 3.03 -3.99
C ILE A 150 -18.18 2.15 -5.05
N PHE A 151 -18.35 0.85 -4.76
CA PHE A 151 -18.79 -0.15 -5.73
C PHE A 151 -20.13 0.18 -6.42
N PRO A 152 -21.20 0.60 -5.71
CA PRO A 152 -22.47 0.94 -6.36
C PRO A 152 -22.33 2.05 -7.42
N TRP A 153 -21.43 3.01 -7.18
CA TRP A 153 -21.21 4.12 -8.10
C TRP A 153 -20.40 3.72 -9.33
N LEU A 154 -19.53 2.71 -9.20
CA LEU A 154 -18.88 2.10 -10.35
C LEU A 154 -19.90 1.37 -11.24
N GLU A 155 -20.87 0.68 -10.64
CA GLU A 155 -21.97 0.06 -11.40
C GLU A 155 -22.82 1.11 -12.12
N GLU A 156 -23.18 2.22 -11.45
CA GLU A 156 -23.87 3.34 -12.08
C GLU A 156 -23.06 3.99 -13.21
N MET A 157 -21.74 4.10 -13.04
CA MET A 157 -20.84 4.66 -14.04
C MET A 157 -20.76 3.78 -15.29
N ILE A 158 -20.75 2.44 -15.12
CA ILE A 158 -20.85 1.49 -16.24
C ILE A 158 -22.19 1.66 -16.98
N GLY A 159 -23.28 1.90 -16.25
CA GLY A 159 -24.57 2.24 -16.84
C GLY A 159 -24.50 3.52 -17.67
N ALA A 160 -23.94 4.59 -17.12
CA ALA A 160 -23.76 5.87 -17.82
C ALA A 160 -22.85 5.76 -19.04
N GLN A 161 -21.81 4.92 -19.00
CA GLN A 161 -20.98 4.60 -20.17
C GLN A 161 -21.78 3.86 -21.27
N THR A 162 -22.63 2.91 -20.88
CA THR A 162 -23.48 2.15 -21.82
C THR A 162 -24.50 3.06 -22.50
N ASP A 163 -25.04 4.02 -21.76
CA ASP A 163 -26.00 5.01 -22.26
C ASP A 163 -25.33 6.18 -23.01
N GLU A 164 -23.99 6.18 -23.12
CA GLU A 164 -23.19 7.25 -23.71
C GLU A 164 -23.49 8.65 -23.10
N ASP A 165 -23.64 8.70 -21.77
CA ASP A 165 -23.97 9.92 -21.02
C ASP A 165 -22.72 10.52 -20.30
N PRO A 166 -21.92 11.34 -20.99
CA PRO A 166 -20.69 11.89 -20.42
C PRO A 166 -20.93 12.86 -19.26
N LEU A 167 -22.11 13.49 -19.18
CA LEU A 167 -22.44 14.38 -18.07
C LEU A 167 -22.68 13.57 -16.81
N ARG A 168 -23.44 12.47 -16.92
CA ARG A 168 -23.66 11.57 -15.79
C ARG A 168 -22.38 10.89 -15.33
N ILE A 169 -21.49 10.48 -16.25
CA ILE A 169 -20.16 9.96 -15.86
C ILE A 169 -19.40 11.02 -15.05
N GLY A 170 -19.37 12.26 -15.54
CA GLY A 170 -18.71 13.36 -14.84
C GLY A 170 -19.28 13.61 -13.44
N ASP A 171 -20.60 13.59 -13.30
CA ASP A 171 -21.26 13.81 -12.00
C ASP A 171 -21.00 12.66 -11.02
N LEU A 172 -21.04 11.39 -11.48
CA LEU A 172 -20.69 10.23 -10.65
C LEU A 172 -19.24 10.29 -10.18
N LEU A 173 -18.32 10.66 -11.07
CA LEU A 173 -16.91 10.81 -10.74
C LEU A 173 -16.68 11.91 -9.68
N GLU A 174 -17.26 13.09 -9.90
CA GLU A 174 -17.02 14.27 -9.05
C GLU A 174 -17.72 14.19 -7.69
N TYR A 175 -18.98 13.76 -7.67
CA TYR A 175 -19.82 13.85 -6.48
C TYR A 175 -19.92 12.54 -5.70
N GLU A 176 -19.69 11.39 -6.35
CA GLU A 176 -19.81 10.09 -5.68
C GLU A 176 -18.46 9.40 -5.48
N ILE A 177 -17.66 9.26 -6.53
CA ILE A 177 -16.43 8.46 -6.47
C ILE A 177 -15.28 9.23 -5.82
N ALA A 178 -14.98 10.44 -6.28
CA ALA A 178 -13.86 11.23 -5.76
C ALA A 178 -13.94 11.50 -4.23
N PRO A 179 -15.10 11.87 -3.65
CA PRO A 179 -15.19 12.11 -2.20
C PRO A 179 -14.89 10.85 -1.37
N ARG A 180 -15.26 9.67 -1.87
CA ARG A 180 -15.00 8.40 -1.19
C ARG A 180 -13.54 7.97 -1.30
N ILE A 181 -12.88 8.22 -2.44
CA ILE A 181 -11.44 8.01 -2.59
C ILE A 181 -10.66 8.97 -1.68
N LEU A 182 -11.10 10.23 -1.57
CA LEU A 182 -10.52 11.19 -0.64
C LEU A 182 -10.64 10.72 0.82
N ALA A 183 -11.85 10.30 1.23
CA ALA A 183 -12.09 9.75 2.57
C ALA A 183 -11.23 8.51 2.84
N TRP A 184 -11.00 7.67 1.82
CA TRP A 184 -10.09 6.54 1.89
C TRP A 184 -8.65 7.00 2.18
N GLY A 185 -8.13 7.97 1.43
CA GLY A 185 -6.81 8.55 1.66
C GLY A 185 -6.66 9.22 3.04
N GLU A 186 -7.68 9.94 3.50
CA GLU A 186 -7.72 10.51 4.84
C GLU A 186 -7.67 9.45 5.94
N MET A 187 -8.42 8.36 5.78
CA MET A 187 -8.39 7.25 6.72
C MET A 187 -7.00 6.59 6.76
N MET A 188 -6.35 6.40 5.61
CA MET A 188 -4.96 5.91 5.55
C MET A 188 -3.98 6.83 6.30
N ARG A 189 -4.09 8.15 6.13
CA ARG A 189 -3.29 9.15 6.88
C ARG A 189 -3.49 9.04 8.38
N ASN A 190 -4.72 8.82 8.84
CA ASN A 190 -5.03 8.74 10.27
C ASN A 190 -4.39 7.51 10.95
N TYR A 191 -4.24 6.40 10.21
CA TYR A 191 -3.57 5.20 10.72
C TYR A 191 -2.06 5.34 10.88
N ASP A 192 -1.44 6.29 10.16
CA ASP A 192 -0.04 6.64 10.32
C ASP A 192 0.21 7.43 11.63
N ALA A 193 -0.72 8.32 11.99
CA ALA A 193 -0.60 9.21 13.16
C ALA A 193 -0.71 8.49 14.52
N GLY A 194 -0.94 7.18 14.55
CA GLY A 194 -1.14 6.42 15.78
C GLY A 194 -2.45 6.75 16.52
N ALA A 195 -3.40 7.41 15.84
CA ALA A 195 -4.70 7.70 16.41
C ALA A 195 -5.52 6.41 16.52
N PRO A 196 -6.10 6.08 17.69
CA PRO A 196 -7.02 4.97 17.79
C PRO A 196 -8.26 5.29 16.95
N VAL A 197 -8.51 4.49 15.91
CA VAL A 197 -9.81 4.50 15.24
C VAL A 197 -10.80 3.89 16.21
N THR A 198 -11.72 4.73 16.71
CA THR A 198 -12.86 4.26 17.51
C THR A 198 -13.87 3.68 16.54
N PRO A 199 -14.11 2.35 16.52
CA PRO A 199 -15.15 1.79 15.68
C PRO A 199 -16.48 1.92 16.43
N GLY A 200 -17.44 2.65 15.86
CA GLY A 200 -18.86 2.55 16.21
C GLY A 200 -19.38 3.46 17.33
N GLN A 201 -19.64 4.74 17.02
CA GLN A 201 -20.52 5.58 17.85
C GLN A 201 -21.81 6.05 17.15
N ASP A 202 -22.14 5.51 15.96
CA ASP A 202 -23.36 5.92 15.24
C ASP A 202 -24.57 4.98 15.39
N GLU A 203 -24.53 3.96 16.25
CA GLU A 203 -25.68 3.04 16.42
C GLU A 203 -26.55 3.26 17.68
N GLU A 204 -26.26 4.22 18.57
CA GLU A 204 -27.05 4.43 19.81
C GLU A 204 -27.88 5.73 19.87
N ARG A 205 -28.17 6.36 18.73
CA ARG A 205 -29.09 7.52 18.67
C ARG A 205 -30.40 7.24 17.93
N VAL A 206 -31.00 6.07 18.14
CA VAL A 206 -32.45 5.88 17.91
C VAL A 206 -33.01 4.91 18.96
N SER A 207 -33.25 5.40 20.18
CA SER A 207 -34.32 4.92 21.09
C SER A 207 -34.29 5.74 22.39
N ASN A 208 -35.03 6.85 22.41
CA ASN A 208 -35.92 7.28 23.50
C ASN A 208 -36.62 8.59 23.12
#